data_AF-A0A6G0RD33-F1
#
_entry.id   AF-A0A6G0RD33-F1
#
_cell.length_a   1.000
_cell.length_b   1.000
_cell.length_c   1.000
_cell.angle_alpha   90.00
_cell.angle_beta   90.00
_cell.angle_gamma   90.00
#
_symmetry.space_group_name_H-M   'P 1'
#
loop_
_entity.id
_entity.type
_entity.pdbx_description
1 polymer ?
#
loop_
_entity_poly.entity_id
_entity_poly.type
_entity_poly.pdbx_seq_one_letter_code
_entity_poly.pdbx_strand_id
1 'polypeptide(L)'
;MNMASTGIDTPALKFSGTTFDQSLYLSITQGAATASKAVVLNSSKNITGLGYVSADTLNGTTLVSGTSADFGQLLVNSISVISPARTIQNIGTITASDTIKCSRNSSAQTFNSTNGTSQCALYHFVNSDAYWGTTSTHDLILQTNNVSRLRINGSTGAISGISSISATNISGFLTTGNQTAITTVGPLTELGINTTASTEYLSIKGSGSAYLDGSYTRMCRFLGSNATPIEFQIEVNNGSYGTSTNASWIGNITANDLRLGTGSTTQMTLKSSGLLGVGTSSPLAGIHCVNQSTYTWGAGGFTVYRLRTDSGVTESTLGPITYSNMGAIFAGYVGCEAVVMSSDRRLKQDFENVAMGYLKPLYDQGQVKSYRWKKKPDAVSEVGLIAQDILNLGYVDLVEMHHDDDPNLKTSSDPALEPIGVKLTVNYPRLAAYNMRMIQHLMAEIEALRDVIREIYLQ
;
A
#
# COMPACT_ATOMS: atom_id res chain seq x y z
N MET A 1 110.11 -6.65 71.20
CA MET A 1 111.14 -7.36 70.42
C MET A 1 111.30 -6.60 69.12
N ASN A 2 112.44 -5.94 68.93
CA ASN A 2 112.70 -5.05 67.82
C ASN A 2 113.17 -5.86 66.61
N MET A 3 112.37 -5.92 65.54
CA MET A 3 112.87 -6.12 64.17
C MET A 3 111.97 -5.35 63.22
N ALA A 4 112.48 -4.20 62.77
CA ALA A 4 112.00 -3.52 61.58
C ALA A 4 112.28 -4.42 60.36
N SER A 5 111.22 -5.03 59.84
CA SER A 5 111.16 -5.72 58.55
C SER A 5 109.79 -5.42 57.97
N THR A 6 109.73 -4.94 56.74
CA THR A 6 108.52 -4.58 55.98
C THR A 6 107.74 -5.81 55.48
N GLY A 7 107.85 -6.94 56.17
CA GLY A 7 107.11 -8.16 55.87
C GLY A 7 107.28 -9.20 56.97
N ILE A 8 106.15 -9.76 57.42
CA ILE A 8 106.08 -11.02 58.16
C ILE A 8 105.84 -12.10 57.10
N ASP A 9 106.86 -12.92 56.82
CA ASP A 9 106.72 -14.16 56.05
C ASP A 9 106.54 -15.31 57.03
N THR A 10 105.28 -15.63 57.32
CA THR A 10 104.91 -16.75 58.19
C THR A 10 103.90 -17.63 57.45
N PRO A 11 104.36 -18.68 56.75
CA PRO A 11 103.51 -19.65 56.05
C PRO A 11 102.48 -20.35 56.95
N ALA A 12 102.58 -20.17 58.27
CA ALA A 12 101.73 -20.77 59.28
C ALA A 12 101.30 -19.76 60.36
N LEU A 13 100.97 -18.52 59.98
CA LEU A 13 100.31 -17.60 60.92
C LEU A 13 99.03 -18.29 61.42
N LYS A 14 98.84 -18.42 62.73
CA LYS A 14 97.68 -19.09 63.34
C LYS A 14 97.00 -18.13 64.29
N PHE A 15 95.70 -17.90 64.13
CA PHE A 15 94.89 -17.23 65.14
C PHE A 15 94.11 -18.30 65.90
N SER A 16 94.29 -18.37 67.22
CA SER A 16 93.61 -19.35 68.09
C SER A 16 93.69 -20.81 67.62
N GLY A 17 94.85 -21.22 67.08
CA GLY A 17 95.13 -22.61 66.71
C GLY A 17 94.74 -23.04 65.29
N THR A 18 94.03 -22.19 64.53
CA THR A 18 93.69 -22.45 63.11
C THR A 18 94.64 -21.68 62.19
N THR A 19 95.13 -22.34 61.13
CA THR A 19 96.01 -21.72 60.12
C THR A 19 95.26 -20.60 59.40
N PHE A 20 95.79 -19.39 59.49
CA PHE A 20 95.35 -18.24 58.72
C PHE A 20 95.77 -18.44 57.27
N ASP A 21 94.80 -18.82 56.43
CA ASP A 21 95.01 -18.89 54.99
C ASP A 21 94.96 -17.49 54.39
N GLN A 22 96.14 -16.89 54.23
CA GLN A 22 96.33 -15.54 53.71
C GLN A 22 95.81 -15.35 52.27
N SER A 23 95.63 -16.44 51.51
CA SER A 23 95.13 -16.40 50.12
C SER A 23 93.65 -16.00 50.02
N LEU A 24 92.91 -16.11 51.13
CA LEU A 24 91.50 -15.75 51.23
C LEU A 24 91.27 -14.27 51.54
N TYR A 25 92.27 -13.50 51.99
CA TYR A 25 92.02 -12.14 52.52
C TYR A 25 92.89 -11.03 51.93
N LEU A 26 94.10 -11.31 51.45
CA LEU A 26 95.07 -10.25 51.06
C LEU A 26 95.07 -9.90 49.56
N SER A 27 94.20 -10.49 48.75
CA SER A 27 94.08 -10.19 47.30
C SER A 27 92.64 -10.09 46.78
N ILE A 28 91.66 -9.89 47.67
CA ILE A 28 90.26 -9.63 47.28
C ILE A 28 89.96 -8.14 47.40
N THR A 29 89.73 -7.50 46.25
CA THR A 29 89.12 -6.17 46.18
C THR A 29 87.65 -6.28 46.59
N GLN A 30 87.22 -5.50 47.59
CA GLN A 30 85.84 -5.50 48.08
C GLN A 30 84.84 -5.28 46.93
N GLY A 31 83.90 -6.21 46.75
CA GLY A 31 82.80 -6.08 45.78
C GLY A 31 83.03 -6.66 44.38
N ALA A 32 84.18 -7.25 44.06
CA ALA A 32 84.41 -7.85 42.74
C ALA A 32 84.12 -9.37 42.72
N ALA A 33 83.22 -9.82 41.82
CA ALA A 33 82.99 -11.24 41.55
C ALA A 33 83.87 -11.71 40.39
N THR A 34 84.91 -12.50 40.68
CA THR A 34 85.81 -13.12 39.69
C THR A 34 85.87 -14.63 39.89
N ALA A 35 86.24 -15.39 38.85
CA ALA A 35 86.30 -16.86 38.91
C ALA A 35 87.16 -17.36 40.10
N SER A 36 86.66 -18.36 40.81
CA SER A 36 87.29 -18.98 42.00
C SER A 36 87.58 -18.03 43.18
N LYS A 37 86.82 -16.94 43.30
CA LYS A 37 86.84 -16.03 44.47
C LYS A 37 85.46 -15.96 45.13
N ALA A 38 85.43 -15.78 46.45
CA ALA A 38 84.19 -15.59 47.21
C ALA A 38 83.78 -14.11 47.24
N VAL A 39 82.49 -13.81 47.08
CA VAL A 39 81.93 -12.48 47.35
C VAL A 39 81.69 -12.36 48.86
N VAL A 40 82.50 -11.56 49.54
CA VAL A 40 82.36 -11.30 50.98
C VAL A 40 81.67 -9.95 51.18
N LEU A 41 80.55 -9.95 51.89
CA LEU A 41 79.73 -8.76 52.12
C LEU A 41 80.03 -8.13 53.49
N ASN A 42 79.92 -6.80 53.57
CA ASN A 42 79.96 -6.07 54.84
C ASN A 42 78.56 -6.04 55.50
N SER A 43 78.42 -5.29 56.61
CA SER A 43 77.15 -5.17 57.35
C SER A 43 75.99 -4.59 56.53
N SER A 44 76.29 -3.80 55.48
CA SER A 44 75.27 -3.25 54.58
C SER A 44 74.75 -4.28 53.57
N LYS A 45 75.44 -5.41 53.38
CA LYS A 45 75.05 -6.52 52.48
C LYS A 45 74.74 -6.14 51.02
N ASN A 46 75.10 -4.92 50.61
CA ASN A 46 74.86 -4.42 49.27
C ASN A 46 75.80 -5.10 48.27
N ILE A 47 75.26 -5.50 47.12
CA ILE A 47 75.99 -6.05 46.00
C ILE A 47 75.77 -5.12 44.80
N THR A 48 76.83 -4.61 44.20
CA THR A 48 76.77 -3.70 43.03
C THR A 48 77.77 -4.16 41.95
N GLY A 49 77.50 -3.86 40.68
CA GLY A 49 78.44 -4.13 39.57
C GLY A 49 78.52 -5.57 39.07
N LEU A 50 77.59 -6.47 39.45
CA LEU A 50 77.54 -7.81 38.87
C LEU A 50 77.03 -7.77 37.43
N GLY A 51 77.72 -8.45 36.52
CA GLY A 51 77.29 -8.58 35.12
C GLY A 51 76.06 -9.49 34.96
N TYR A 52 76.02 -10.63 35.66
CA TYR A 52 74.86 -11.51 35.77
C TYR A 52 74.88 -12.27 37.09
N VAL A 53 73.70 -12.65 37.61
CA VAL A 53 73.53 -13.56 38.75
C VAL A 53 72.74 -14.76 38.24
N SER A 54 73.31 -15.95 38.32
CA SER A 54 72.62 -17.22 38.03
C SER A 54 72.42 -17.97 39.34
N ALA A 55 71.19 -18.38 39.63
CA ALA A 55 70.83 -19.16 40.81
C ALA A 55 69.61 -20.02 40.49
N ASP A 56 69.53 -21.21 41.09
CA ASP A 56 68.35 -22.09 40.97
C ASP A 56 67.09 -21.45 41.55
N THR A 57 67.26 -20.55 42.53
CA THR A 57 66.17 -19.76 43.11
C THR A 57 66.71 -18.41 43.57
N LEU A 58 66.07 -17.33 43.12
CA LEU A 58 66.27 -15.97 43.64
C LEU A 58 64.99 -15.52 44.33
N ASN A 59 65.01 -15.38 45.67
CA ASN A 59 63.83 -14.97 46.44
C ASN A 59 63.95 -13.48 46.84
N GLY A 60 63.35 -12.60 46.04
CA GLY A 60 63.26 -11.17 46.35
C GLY A 60 61.96 -10.83 47.08
N THR A 61 62.05 -10.44 48.35
CA THR A 61 60.87 -10.03 49.15
C THR A 61 60.43 -8.58 48.87
N THR A 62 61.32 -7.74 48.35
CA THR A 62 61.01 -6.36 47.95
C THR A 62 61.98 -5.94 46.85
N LEU A 63 61.44 -5.60 45.67
CA LEU A 63 62.20 -5.00 44.59
C LEU A 63 61.90 -3.48 44.62
N VAL A 64 62.81 -2.69 45.17
CA VAL A 64 62.61 -1.24 45.31
C VAL A 64 63.02 -0.58 43.99
N SER A 65 62.05 -0.03 43.27
CA SER A 65 62.28 0.66 42.00
C SER A 65 62.87 2.05 42.23
N GLY A 66 64.18 2.22 42.01
CA GLY A 66 64.82 3.54 41.87
C GLY A 66 64.80 4.05 40.43
N THR A 67 64.91 3.15 39.46
CA THR A 67 64.76 3.40 38.03
C THR A 67 64.68 2.01 37.40
N SER A 68 63.53 1.64 36.85
CA SER A 68 63.31 0.47 35.98
C SER A 68 64.17 -0.77 36.27
N ALA A 69 63.58 -1.81 36.86
CA ALA A 69 63.97 -3.15 36.45
C ALA A 69 63.54 -3.28 34.97
N ASP A 70 64.37 -2.76 34.06
CA ASP A 70 64.20 -2.95 32.62
C ASP A 70 64.56 -4.40 32.33
N PHE A 71 63.61 -5.29 32.61
CA PHE A 71 63.65 -6.64 32.07
C PHE A 71 63.38 -6.49 30.57
N GLY A 72 64.40 -6.08 29.80
CA GLY A 72 64.32 -5.99 28.32
C GLY A 72 63.76 -7.27 27.71
N GLN A 73 63.85 -8.38 28.44
CA GLN A 73 62.94 -9.52 28.36
C GLN A 73 62.81 -10.18 29.74
N LEU A 74 61.60 -10.41 30.26
CA LEU A 74 61.38 -11.33 31.39
C LEU A 74 61.06 -12.71 30.83
N LEU A 75 62.12 -13.48 30.52
CA LEU A 75 62.05 -14.88 30.10
C LEU A 75 62.50 -15.78 31.25
N VAL A 76 61.63 -16.67 31.72
CA VAL A 76 62.05 -17.83 32.51
C VAL A 76 61.66 -19.08 31.74
N ASN A 77 62.67 -19.74 31.18
CA ASN A 77 62.64 -21.12 30.65
C ASN A 77 61.45 -21.47 29.71
N SER A 78 61.10 -20.57 28.79
CA SER A 78 60.11 -20.80 27.73
C SER A 78 58.65 -21.04 28.17
N ILE A 79 58.28 -20.88 29.46
CA ILE A 79 56.89 -21.02 29.95
C ILE A 79 56.58 -20.03 31.09
N SER A 80 55.68 -19.07 30.81
CA SER A 80 54.84 -18.26 31.74
C SER A 80 55.49 -17.59 32.98
N VAL A 81 55.44 -16.24 33.02
CA VAL A 81 55.87 -15.41 34.18
C VAL A 81 54.95 -15.54 35.41
N ILE A 82 53.74 -16.07 35.22
CA ILE A 82 52.70 -16.23 36.25
C ILE A 82 52.12 -17.63 36.05
N SER A 83 52.19 -18.49 37.08
CA SER A 83 51.48 -19.78 37.06
C SER A 83 49.97 -19.56 37.00
N PRO A 84 49.14 -20.55 36.62
CA PRO A 84 47.68 -20.40 36.58
C PRO A 84 47.02 -19.92 37.89
N ALA A 85 47.76 -19.90 39.00
CA ALA A 85 47.31 -19.49 40.34
C ALA A 85 47.83 -18.10 40.79
N ARG A 86 48.56 -17.37 39.95
CA ARG A 86 49.16 -16.08 40.32
C ARG A 86 48.48 -14.92 39.57
N THR A 87 48.48 -13.73 40.16
CA THR A 87 47.93 -12.50 39.58
C THR A 87 49.05 -11.47 39.42
N ILE A 88 49.01 -10.68 38.35
CA ILE A 88 49.78 -9.43 38.31
C ILE A 88 48.85 -8.34 38.85
N GLN A 89 49.28 -7.63 39.89
CA GLN A 89 48.51 -6.56 40.52
C GLN A 89 49.24 -5.21 40.37
N ASN A 90 48.52 -4.10 40.54
CA ASN A 90 49.07 -2.74 40.51
C ASN A 90 49.75 -2.34 39.17
N ILE A 91 49.28 -2.87 38.04
CA ILE A 91 49.72 -2.41 36.73
C ILE A 91 49.01 -1.08 36.42
N GLY A 92 49.77 0.01 36.31
CA GLY A 92 49.23 1.32 35.90
C GLY A 92 48.93 1.42 34.40
N THR A 93 49.79 0.87 33.55
CA THR A 93 49.62 0.86 32.10
C THR A 93 50.31 -0.36 31.48
N ILE A 94 49.67 -0.98 30.49
CA ILE A 94 50.29 -1.97 29.61
C ILE A 94 50.42 -1.31 28.24
N THR A 95 51.64 -1.20 27.74
CA THR A 95 51.93 -0.69 26.39
C THR A 95 52.56 -1.82 25.59
N ALA A 96 51.94 -2.20 24.48
CA ALA A 96 52.46 -3.20 23.56
C ALA A 96 52.55 -2.58 22.16
N SER A 97 53.69 -2.76 21.48
CA SER A 97 53.86 -2.35 20.07
C SER A 97 53.28 -3.36 19.08
N ASP A 98 52.82 -4.51 19.59
CA ASP A 98 52.18 -5.60 18.86
C ASP A 98 51.01 -6.14 19.73
N THR A 99 50.70 -7.42 19.70
CA THR A 99 49.53 -7.99 20.38
C THR A 99 49.70 -8.25 21.88
N ILE A 100 48.64 -7.96 22.64
CA ILE A 100 48.39 -8.56 23.96
C ILE A 100 47.53 -9.81 23.73
N LYS A 101 48.12 -11.01 23.88
CA LYS A 101 47.44 -12.27 23.57
C LYS A 101 46.97 -13.01 24.82
N CYS A 102 45.71 -13.42 24.85
CA CYS A 102 45.16 -14.38 25.81
C CYS A 102 44.82 -15.69 25.08
N SER A 103 45.52 -16.78 25.40
CA SER A 103 45.26 -18.11 24.85
C SER A 103 44.83 -19.05 25.97
N ARG A 104 43.69 -19.73 25.81
CA ARG A 104 43.13 -20.60 26.83
C ARG A 104 42.43 -21.81 26.21
N ASN A 105 42.46 -22.92 26.94
CA ASN A 105 41.89 -24.21 26.50
C ASN A 105 40.58 -24.55 27.23
N SER A 106 40.03 -23.62 28.00
CA SER A 106 38.78 -23.75 28.75
C SER A 106 37.92 -22.50 28.55
N SER A 107 36.60 -22.66 28.60
CA SER A 107 35.61 -21.57 28.47
C SER A 107 35.55 -20.72 29.75
N ALA A 108 35.60 -19.39 29.61
CA ALA A 108 35.72 -18.42 30.70
C ALA A 108 35.67 -16.97 30.17
N GLN A 109 35.73 -16.03 31.10
CA GLN A 109 35.96 -14.61 30.86
C GLN A 109 37.45 -14.36 30.52
N THR A 110 37.74 -13.68 29.40
CA THR A 110 39.11 -13.26 29.03
C THR A 110 39.46 -11.87 29.58
N PHE A 111 38.48 -10.99 29.67
CA PHE A 111 38.63 -9.62 30.13
C PHE A 111 37.49 -9.27 31.08
N ASN A 112 37.82 -8.62 32.18
CA ASN A 112 36.85 -8.07 33.12
C ASN A 112 37.31 -6.68 33.54
N SER A 113 36.43 -5.69 33.39
CA SER A 113 36.62 -4.36 33.93
C SER A 113 35.43 -4.03 34.81
N THR A 114 35.68 -3.92 36.11
CA THR A 114 34.69 -3.57 37.11
C THR A 114 34.97 -2.15 37.59
N ASN A 115 34.01 -1.23 37.39
CA ASN A 115 34.03 0.10 37.97
C ASN A 115 32.73 0.32 38.74
N GLY A 116 32.81 0.29 40.08
CA GLY A 116 31.62 0.26 40.94
C GLY A 116 30.76 -0.97 40.62
N THR A 117 29.49 -0.74 40.29
CA THR A 117 28.53 -1.79 39.88
C THR A 117 28.51 -2.04 38.37
N SER A 118 29.20 -1.23 37.57
CA SER A 118 29.31 -1.43 36.13
C SER A 118 30.41 -2.43 35.82
N GLN A 119 30.05 -3.45 35.05
CA GLN A 119 30.96 -4.51 34.63
C GLN A 119 30.96 -4.62 33.11
N CYS A 120 32.14 -4.52 32.51
CA CYS A 120 32.40 -4.80 31.11
C CYS A 120 33.21 -6.09 31.00
N ALA A 121 32.76 -7.00 30.15
CA ALA A 121 33.34 -8.33 30.02
C ALA A 121 33.52 -8.73 28.56
N LEU A 122 34.57 -9.52 28.32
CA LEU A 122 34.69 -10.38 27.15
C LEU A 122 34.69 -11.83 27.63
N TYR A 123 33.73 -12.61 27.14
CA TYR A 123 33.73 -14.06 27.28
C TYR A 123 34.13 -14.68 25.95
N HIS A 124 34.89 -15.76 26.02
CA HIS A 124 35.24 -16.55 24.84
C HIS A 124 35.07 -18.02 25.22
N PHE A 125 34.15 -18.72 24.58
CA PHE A 125 33.88 -20.11 24.86
C PHE A 125 34.65 -21.00 23.88
N VAL A 126 35.19 -22.13 24.35
CA VAL A 126 35.97 -23.06 23.51
C VAL A 126 35.10 -23.56 22.36
N ASN A 127 35.54 -23.32 21.13
CA ASN A 127 34.82 -23.69 19.90
C ASN A 127 33.37 -23.18 19.85
N SER A 128 33.09 -22.03 20.47
CA SER A 128 31.75 -21.46 20.58
C SER A 128 31.83 -19.93 20.55
N ASP A 129 30.72 -19.25 20.82
CA ASP A 129 30.57 -17.81 20.65
C ASP A 129 31.51 -17.02 21.58
N ALA A 130 31.89 -15.83 21.13
CA ALA A 130 32.49 -14.82 21.97
C ALA A 130 31.44 -13.74 22.26
N TYR A 131 31.35 -13.32 23.52
CA TYR A 131 30.42 -12.27 23.94
C TYR A 131 31.21 -11.07 24.44
N TRP A 132 30.95 -9.90 23.85
CA TRP A 132 31.46 -8.62 24.33
C TRP A 132 30.30 -7.74 24.76
N GLY A 133 30.33 -7.24 25.99
CA GLY A 133 29.29 -6.35 26.49
C GLY A 133 29.40 -6.09 27.98
N THR A 134 28.25 -5.78 28.57
CA THR A 134 28.12 -5.61 30.03
C THR A 134 27.53 -6.87 30.66
N THR A 135 27.97 -7.22 31.87
CA THR A 135 27.38 -8.29 32.71
C THR A 135 26.49 -7.73 33.81
N SER A 136 26.21 -6.43 33.75
CA SER A 136 25.41 -5.68 34.72
C SER A 136 24.20 -5.07 34.01
N THR A 137 23.26 -4.49 34.75
CA THR A 137 22.06 -3.82 34.19
C THR A 137 22.36 -2.52 33.45
N HIS A 138 23.63 -2.16 33.28
CA HIS A 138 24.09 -0.97 32.59
C HIS A 138 24.21 -1.20 31.08
N ASP A 139 24.03 -0.12 30.33
CA ASP A 139 23.95 -0.16 28.87
C ASP A 139 25.33 -0.40 28.23
N LEU A 140 25.35 -1.13 27.11
CA LEU A 140 26.51 -1.20 26.23
C LEU A 140 26.47 -0.03 25.26
N ILE A 141 27.54 0.78 25.23
CA ILE A 141 27.63 1.97 24.40
C ILE A 141 28.85 1.87 23.49
N LEU A 142 28.63 1.95 22.18
CA LEU A 142 29.70 2.26 21.22
C LEU A 142 29.73 3.77 21.03
N GLN A 143 30.89 4.37 21.26
CA GLN A 143 31.08 5.81 21.24
C GLN A 143 32.19 6.25 20.31
N THR A 144 32.08 7.47 19.80
CA THR A 144 33.15 8.17 19.09
C THR A 144 33.22 9.61 19.60
N ASN A 145 34.43 10.11 19.84
CA ASN A 145 34.65 11.44 20.42
C ASN A 145 33.82 11.70 21.70
N ASN A 146 33.77 10.71 22.60
CA ASN A 146 32.98 10.74 23.84
C ASN A 146 31.47 10.95 23.66
N VAL A 147 30.92 10.63 22.48
CA VAL A 147 29.48 10.70 22.18
C VAL A 147 28.94 9.29 21.92
N SER A 148 27.82 8.95 22.55
CA SER A 148 27.10 7.68 22.32
C SER A 148 26.58 7.64 20.87
N ARG A 149 26.99 6.63 20.10
CA ARG A 149 26.56 6.42 18.71
C ARG A 149 25.62 5.23 18.57
N LEU A 150 25.93 4.14 19.28
CA LEU A 150 25.05 2.98 19.39
C LEU A 150 24.91 2.66 20.87
N ARG A 151 23.68 2.47 21.32
CA ARG A 151 23.38 2.09 22.70
C ARG A 151 22.45 0.89 22.72
N ILE A 152 22.84 -0.15 23.45
CA ILE A 152 21.97 -1.27 23.81
C ILE A 152 21.59 -1.09 25.28
N ASN A 153 20.30 -0.93 25.56
CA ASN A 153 19.83 -0.74 26.92
C ASN A 153 20.01 -2.01 27.75
N GLY A 154 20.70 -1.91 28.90
CA GLY A 154 21.05 -3.05 29.73
C GLY A 154 19.86 -3.67 30.48
N SER A 155 18.71 -2.99 30.49
CA SER A 155 17.49 -3.47 31.14
C SER A 155 16.42 -3.95 30.15
N THR A 156 16.31 -3.33 28.98
CA THR A 156 15.25 -3.63 27.98
C THR A 156 15.77 -4.27 26.70
N GLY A 157 17.08 -4.26 26.46
CA GLY A 157 17.69 -4.67 25.19
C GLY A 157 17.42 -3.70 24.03
N ALA A 158 16.72 -2.59 24.27
CA ALA A 158 16.39 -1.62 23.22
C ALA A 158 17.66 -1.01 22.60
N ILE A 159 17.69 -0.95 21.27
CA ILE A 159 18.80 -0.39 20.50
C ILE A 159 18.44 1.05 20.09
N SER A 160 19.34 2.01 20.33
CA SER A 160 19.13 3.42 19.98
C SER A 160 20.41 4.09 19.45
N GLY A 161 20.26 5.26 18.82
CA GLY A 161 21.35 6.08 18.26
C GLY A 161 21.72 5.76 16.80
N ILE A 162 21.13 4.73 16.21
CA ILE A 162 21.40 4.36 14.81
C ILE A 162 20.71 5.35 13.86
N SER A 163 21.49 5.97 12.96
CA SER A 163 20.98 6.86 11.91
C SER A 163 20.62 6.15 10.60
N SER A 164 21.15 4.94 10.38
CA SER A 164 20.90 4.12 9.19
C SER A 164 21.17 2.64 9.46
N ILE A 165 20.26 1.76 9.06
CA ILE A 165 20.44 0.30 9.10
C ILE A 165 20.42 -0.21 7.66
N SER A 166 21.50 -0.87 7.24
CA SER A 166 21.55 -1.65 5.99
C SER A 166 21.57 -3.12 6.36
N ALA A 167 20.49 -3.85 6.07
CA ALA A 167 20.34 -5.26 6.39
C ALA A 167 19.59 -6.00 5.28
N THR A 168 19.93 -7.26 5.04
CA THR A 168 19.18 -8.14 4.13
C THR A 168 17.76 -8.39 4.64
N ASN A 169 17.61 -8.53 5.97
CA ASN A 169 16.32 -8.69 6.64
C ASN A 169 16.30 -7.82 7.90
N ILE A 170 15.20 -7.09 8.11
CA ILE A 170 14.87 -6.47 9.40
C ILE A 170 13.58 -7.15 9.86
N SER A 171 13.68 -8.06 10.83
CA SER A 171 12.52 -8.75 11.41
C SER A 171 12.10 -8.08 12.71
N GLY A 172 10.81 -7.84 12.88
CA GLY A 172 10.23 -7.20 14.05
C GLY A 172 9.03 -6.32 13.71
N PHE A 173 8.41 -5.75 14.74
CA PHE A 173 7.38 -4.73 14.53
C PHE A 173 8.03 -3.36 14.44
N LEU A 174 7.75 -2.62 13.38
CA LEU A 174 7.98 -1.17 13.35
C LEU A 174 6.90 -0.49 14.19
N THR A 175 7.04 -0.56 15.52
CA THR A 175 6.04 -0.07 16.48
C THR A 175 6.48 1.23 17.16
N THR A 176 5.57 2.21 17.18
CA THR A 176 5.29 3.23 18.22
C THR A 176 4.33 4.29 17.62
N GLY A 177 3.77 5.19 18.45
CA GLY A 177 2.81 6.22 18.04
C GLY A 177 3.28 7.11 16.88
N ASN A 178 2.32 7.77 16.20
CA ASN A 178 2.45 8.63 15.02
C ASN A 178 3.87 8.73 14.41
N GLN A 179 4.17 7.90 13.41
CA GLN A 179 5.46 7.86 12.70
C GLN A 179 5.61 9.04 11.72
N THR A 180 5.60 10.27 12.24
CA THR A 180 5.65 11.52 11.46
C THR A 180 6.93 11.66 10.63
N ALA A 181 7.99 10.94 10.96
CA ALA A 181 9.26 10.95 10.25
C ALA A 181 9.33 9.97 9.07
N ILE A 182 8.40 9.01 8.93
CA ILE A 182 8.32 8.15 7.74
C ILE A 182 7.46 8.87 6.70
N THR A 183 8.05 9.86 6.02
CA THR A 183 7.35 10.66 5.01
C THR A 183 7.42 10.06 3.61
N THR A 184 8.35 9.13 3.38
CA THR A 184 8.54 8.42 2.11
C THR A 184 9.12 7.04 2.36
N VAL A 185 8.59 6.02 1.71
CA VAL A 185 9.35 4.80 1.42
C VAL A 185 10.06 5.02 0.09
N GLY A 186 11.33 4.63 -0.02
CA GLY A 186 12.07 4.71 -1.29
C GLY A 186 11.44 3.81 -2.38
N PRO A 187 12.05 3.67 -3.56
CA PRO A 187 11.57 2.72 -4.55
C PRO A 187 11.62 1.29 -3.97
N LEU A 188 10.45 0.74 -3.70
CA LEU A 188 10.28 -0.64 -3.25
C LEU A 188 10.01 -1.52 -4.46
N THR A 189 10.63 -2.71 -4.50
CA THR A 189 10.21 -3.76 -5.43
C THR A 189 8.82 -4.31 -5.06
N GLU A 190 8.48 -4.29 -3.76
CA GLU A 190 7.19 -4.71 -3.20
C GLU A 190 6.98 -4.07 -1.81
N LEU A 191 5.74 -3.66 -1.50
CA LEU A 191 5.27 -3.39 -0.13
C LEU A 191 4.09 -4.32 0.19
N GLY A 192 4.38 -5.41 0.90
CA GLY A 192 3.37 -6.34 1.41
C GLY A 192 2.91 -5.98 2.83
N ILE A 193 1.60 -5.79 3.03
CA ILE A 193 1.00 -5.64 4.37
C ILE A 193 0.17 -6.89 4.66
N ASN A 194 0.64 -7.68 5.64
CA ASN A 194 0.02 -8.94 6.08
C ASN A 194 -0.18 -9.98 4.95
N THR A 195 0.72 -9.96 3.97
CA THR A 195 0.71 -10.86 2.81
C THR A 195 2.05 -11.59 2.69
N THR A 196 2.02 -12.75 2.04
CA THR A 196 3.25 -13.38 1.52
C THR A 196 3.77 -12.57 0.35
N ALA A 197 5.09 -12.62 0.12
CA ALA A 197 5.72 -11.97 -1.03
C ALA A 197 4.97 -12.30 -2.33
N SER A 198 4.62 -11.27 -3.09
CA SER A 198 3.85 -11.34 -4.32
C SER A 198 4.53 -10.56 -5.44
N THR A 199 3.99 -10.63 -6.65
CA THR A 199 4.55 -9.97 -7.84
C THR A 199 4.05 -8.54 -8.04
N GLU A 200 3.52 -7.91 -7.00
CA GLU A 200 2.87 -6.60 -7.09
C GLU A 200 3.59 -5.54 -6.24
N TYR A 201 3.51 -4.27 -6.66
CA TYR A 201 4.14 -3.16 -5.93
C TYR A 201 3.49 -2.88 -4.56
N LEU A 202 2.18 -3.14 -4.42
CA LEU A 202 1.43 -3.00 -3.17
C LEU A 202 0.43 -4.15 -3.08
N SER A 203 0.56 -4.96 -2.03
CA SER A 203 -0.39 -6.02 -1.72
C SER A 203 -0.84 -5.92 -0.27
N ILE A 204 -2.14 -5.82 -0.07
CA ILE A 204 -2.76 -5.73 1.25
C ILE A 204 -3.68 -6.94 1.37
N LYS A 205 -3.48 -7.77 2.40
CA LYS A 205 -4.37 -8.90 2.70
C LYS A 205 -4.99 -8.74 4.09
N GLY A 206 -6.31 -8.73 4.12
CA GLY A 206 -7.07 -8.72 5.36
C GLY A 206 -6.77 -9.96 6.20
N SER A 207 -6.69 -9.79 7.53
CA SER A 207 -6.47 -10.91 8.45
C SER A 207 -7.66 -11.86 8.54
N GLY A 208 -8.86 -11.40 8.16
CA GLY A 208 -10.11 -12.13 8.35
C GLY A 208 -10.54 -12.26 9.82
N SER A 209 -9.83 -11.63 10.77
CA SER A 209 -10.09 -11.74 12.21
C SER A 209 -10.07 -10.40 12.97
N ALA A 210 -9.47 -9.36 12.40
CA ALA A 210 -9.41 -8.02 12.96
C ALA A 210 -9.88 -6.97 11.94
N TYR A 211 -10.37 -5.84 12.44
CA TYR A 211 -10.90 -4.72 11.65
C TYR A 211 -12.06 -5.12 10.72
N LEU A 212 -13.02 -5.86 11.27
CA LEU A 212 -14.20 -6.33 10.54
C LEU A 212 -15.28 -5.25 10.45
N ASP A 213 -16.02 -5.25 9.34
CA ASP A 213 -17.38 -4.72 9.22
C ASP A 213 -18.27 -5.86 8.68
N GLY A 214 -19.05 -6.48 9.58
CA GLY A 214 -19.75 -7.73 9.27
C GLY A 214 -18.80 -8.81 8.73
N SER A 215 -19.04 -9.26 7.48
CA SER A 215 -18.22 -10.26 6.78
C SER A 215 -17.09 -9.67 5.94
N TYR A 216 -16.87 -8.36 6.00
CA TYR A 216 -15.83 -7.66 5.26
C TYR A 216 -14.64 -7.33 6.17
N THR A 217 -13.43 -7.44 5.65
CA THR A 217 -12.24 -6.86 6.30
C THR A 217 -11.99 -5.49 5.71
N ARG A 218 -11.81 -4.50 6.59
CA ARG A 218 -11.46 -3.13 6.22
C ARG A 218 -10.00 -3.09 5.78
N MET A 219 -9.78 -2.89 4.47
CA MET A 219 -8.45 -2.93 3.85
C MET A 219 -7.76 -1.59 3.96
N CYS A 220 -8.49 -0.53 3.62
CA CYS A 220 -8.02 0.85 3.70
C CYS A 220 -9.07 1.71 4.41
N ARG A 221 -8.62 2.56 5.33
CA ARG A 221 -9.47 3.52 6.05
C ARG A 221 -8.88 4.91 5.90
N PHE A 222 -9.65 5.85 5.35
CA PHE A 222 -9.25 7.22 5.12
C PHE A 222 -10.16 8.16 5.90
N LEU A 223 -9.57 9.05 6.70
CA LEU A 223 -10.26 9.94 7.61
C LEU A 223 -9.92 11.39 7.27
N GLY A 224 -10.93 12.27 7.29
CA GLY A 224 -10.68 13.70 7.34
C GLY A 224 -9.95 14.10 8.64
N SER A 225 -9.34 15.29 8.67
CA SER A 225 -8.62 15.79 9.86
C SER A 225 -9.51 16.46 10.91
N ASN A 226 -10.83 16.29 10.82
CA ASN A 226 -11.80 16.90 11.74
C ASN A 226 -11.98 16.03 13.01
N ALA A 227 -12.46 16.62 14.11
CA ALA A 227 -12.82 15.88 15.34
C ALA A 227 -13.89 14.81 15.10
N THR A 228 -14.82 15.05 14.16
CA THR A 228 -15.79 14.05 13.66
C THR A 228 -15.56 13.85 12.16
N PRO A 229 -14.57 13.04 11.78
CA PRO A 229 -14.12 12.97 10.39
C PRO A 229 -15.12 12.24 9.49
N ILE A 230 -15.24 12.70 8.25
CA ILE A 230 -15.81 11.87 7.17
C ILE A 230 -14.87 10.69 6.98
N GLU A 231 -15.45 9.51 6.81
CA GLU A 231 -14.71 8.26 6.72
C GLU A 231 -15.03 7.53 5.43
N PHE A 232 -13.99 7.32 4.62
CA PHE A 232 -14.01 6.54 3.38
C PHE A 232 -13.25 5.24 3.59
N GLN A 233 -13.75 4.12 3.07
CA GLN A 233 -13.08 2.84 3.15
C GLN A 233 -13.12 2.04 1.85
N ILE A 234 -12.16 1.12 1.76
CA ILE A 234 -12.14 0.02 0.80
C ILE A 234 -12.10 -1.27 1.62
N GLU A 235 -13.01 -2.19 1.32
CA GLU A 235 -13.21 -3.42 2.08
C GLU A 235 -13.35 -4.61 1.14
N VAL A 236 -12.99 -5.80 1.63
CA VAL A 236 -13.09 -7.05 0.88
C VAL A 236 -13.74 -8.11 1.75
N ASN A 237 -14.70 -8.85 1.19
CA ASN A 237 -15.39 -9.93 1.89
C ASN A 237 -14.42 -11.09 2.23
N ASN A 238 -14.57 -11.69 3.40
CA ASN A 238 -13.71 -12.79 3.89
C ASN A 238 -14.12 -14.18 3.39
N GLY A 239 -15.23 -14.28 2.65
CA GLY A 239 -15.75 -15.52 2.08
C GLY A 239 -15.05 -15.96 0.79
N SER A 240 -15.43 -17.13 0.30
CA SER A 240 -14.88 -17.72 -0.93
C SER A 240 -15.23 -16.90 -2.18
N TYR A 241 -14.32 -16.83 -3.16
CA TYR A 241 -14.56 -16.23 -4.48
C TYR A 241 -15.54 -17.04 -5.36
N GLY A 242 -16.04 -18.18 -4.87
CA GLY A 242 -17.00 -19.03 -5.58
C GLY A 242 -18.43 -18.48 -5.62
N THR A 243 -18.74 -17.34 -5.00
CA THR A 243 -20.06 -16.71 -5.05
C THR A 243 -19.95 -15.21 -5.36
N SER A 244 -20.93 -14.67 -6.07
CA SER A 244 -21.00 -13.23 -6.39
C SER A 244 -21.43 -12.36 -5.20
N THR A 245 -21.94 -12.97 -4.12
CA THR A 245 -22.32 -12.26 -2.89
C THR A 245 -21.09 -11.83 -2.08
N ASN A 246 -19.98 -12.54 -2.21
CA ASN A 246 -18.72 -12.17 -1.59
C ASN A 246 -18.01 -11.14 -2.48
N ALA A 247 -18.31 -9.86 -2.23
CA ALA A 247 -17.87 -8.76 -3.06
C ALA A 247 -16.74 -7.94 -2.42
N SER A 248 -16.28 -6.93 -3.15
CA SER A 248 -15.52 -5.81 -2.58
C SER A 248 -16.47 -4.63 -2.38
N TRP A 249 -16.15 -3.77 -1.42
CA TRP A 249 -16.92 -2.56 -1.13
C TRP A 249 -16.01 -1.33 -1.16
N ILE A 250 -16.52 -0.24 -1.74
CA ILE A 250 -15.84 1.05 -1.83
C ILE A 250 -16.87 2.14 -1.54
N GLY A 251 -16.66 2.94 -0.50
CA GLY A 251 -17.62 3.98 -0.16
C GLY A 251 -17.30 4.74 1.13
N ASN A 252 -18.22 5.62 1.51
CA ASN A 252 -18.19 6.28 2.80
C ASN A 252 -19.00 5.47 3.83
N ILE A 253 -18.43 5.28 5.02
CA ILE A 253 -19.13 4.69 6.16
C ILE A 253 -19.99 5.74 6.86
N THR A 254 -19.51 6.99 6.90
CA THR A 254 -20.33 8.12 7.33
C THR A 254 -21.41 8.40 6.29
N ALA A 255 -22.57 8.93 6.72
CA ALA A 255 -23.72 9.23 5.87
C ALA A 255 -23.51 10.47 4.94
N ASN A 256 -22.40 10.49 4.22
CA ASN A 256 -21.95 11.54 3.32
C ASN A 256 -21.83 11.00 1.89
N ASP A 257 -21.99 11.88 0.90
CA ASP A 257 -21.93 11.50 -0.51
C ASP A 257 -20.59 10.91 -0.92
N LEU A 258 -20.61 9.84 -1.72
CA LEU A 258 -19.44 9.37 -2.47
C LEU A 258 -19.35 10.15 -3.79
N ARG A 259 -18.20 10.76 -4.07
CA ARG A 259 -18.00 11.61 -5.24
C ARG A 259 -16.84 11.14 -6.10
N LEU A 260 -17.05 11.03 -7.40
CA LEU A 260 -15.99 10.81 -8.39
C LEU A 260 -15.83 12.08 -9.24
N GLY A 261 -14.59 12.44 -9.57
CA GLY A 261 -14.29 13.70 -10.23
C GLY A 261 -13.10 13.66 -11.17
N THR A 262 -13.02 14.66 -12.04
CA THR A 262 -11.91 14.91 -12.97
C THR A 262 -11.61 16.42 -12.96
N GLY A 263 -10.32 16.80 -13.06
CA GLY A 263 -9.92 18.22 -13.09
C GLY A 263 -10.45 19.03 -11.90
N SER A 264 -10.40 18.48 -10.69
CA SER A 264 -10.91 19.10 -9.45
C SER A 264 -12.42 19.40 -9.45
N THR A 265 -13.20 18.77 -10.35
CA THR A 265 -14.66 18.93 -10.42
C THR A 265 -15.36 17.60 -10.13
N THR A 266 -16.46 17.65 -9.36
CA THR A 266 -17.31 16.46 -9.14
C THR A 266 -18.09 16.13 -10.41
N GLN A 267 -17.88 14.95 -10.97
CA GLN A 267 -18.55 14.48 -12.18
C GLN A 267 -19.70 13.51 -11.85
N MET A 268 -19.56 12.75 -10.77
CA MET A 268 -20.59 11.82 -10.32
C MET A 268 -20.72 11.88 -8.80
N THR A 269 -21.96 11.85 -8.32
CA THR A 269 -22.29 11.87 -6.89
C THR A 269 -23.24 10.74 -6.59
N LEU A 270 -22.87 9.84 -5.69
CA LEU A 270 -23.80 8.92 -5.04
C LEU A 270 -24.11 9.45 -3.65
N LYS A 271 -25.36 9.91 -3.45
CA LYS A 271 -25.78 10.41 -2.14
C LYS A 271 -25.92 9.26 -1.14
N SER A 272 -25.81 9.58 0.14
CA SER A 272 -26.15 8.64 1.22
C SER A 272 -27.62 8.18 1.18
N SER A 273 -28.49 8.92 0.48
CA SER A 273 -29.87 8.53 0.19
C SER A 273 -30.04 7.58 -1.02
N GLY A 274 -28.94 7.11 -1.62
CA GLY A 274 -28.95 6.17 -2.75
C GLY A 274 -29.22 6.77 -4.13
N LEU A 275 -29.30 8.10 -4.24
CA LEU A 275 -29.53 8.78 -5.53
C LEU A 275 -28.21 9.01 -6.26
N LEU A 276 -28.17 8.67 -7.55
CA LEU A 276 -27.01 8.84 -8.43
C LEU A 276 -27.17 10.08 -9.30
N GLY A 277 -26.28 11.06 -9.11
CA GLY A 277 -26.16 12.24 -9.96
C GLY A 277 -24.97 12.12 -10.91
N VAL A 278 -25.19 12.41 -12.20
CA VAL A 278 -24.12 12.55 -13.21
C VAL A 278 -24.14 14.00 -13.70
N GLY A 279 -23.05 14.73 -13.44
CA GLY A 279 -22.95 16.17 -13.67
C GLY A 279 -23.61 17.05 -12.59
N THR A 280 -24.16 16.45 -11.53
CA THR A 280 -24.85 17.16 -10.45
C THR A 280 -24.51 16.57 -9.08
N SER A 281 -24.40 17.43 -8.07
CA SER A 281 -24.28 17.06 -6.65
C SER A 281 -25.63 16.97 -5.95
N SER A 282 -26.72 17.37 -6.62
CA SER A 282 -28.07 17.38 -6.06
C SER A 282 -29.03 16.58 -6.97
N PRO A 283 -28.84 15.26 -7.12
CA PRO A 283 -29.78 14.42 -7.86
C PRO A 283 -31.18 14.50 -7.24
N LEU A 284 -32.21 14.60 -8.11
CA LEU A 284 -33.62 14.71 -7.74
C LEU A 284 -34.40 13.41 -7.96
N ALA A 285 -33.78 12.42 -8.59
CA ALA A 285 -34.34 11.12 -8.91
C ALA A 285 -33.25 10.04 -8.72
N GLY A 286 -33.64 8.76 -8.78
CA GLY A 286 -32.72 7.63 -8.59
C GLY A 286 -31.48 7.72 -9.49
N ILE A 287 -31.68 8.14 -10.74
CA ILE A 287 -30.62 8.57 -11.65
C ILE A 287 -30.99 9.96 -12.17
N HIS A 288 -30.12 10.95 -11.96
CA HIS A 288 -30.26 12.32 -12.48
C HIS A 288 -29.02 12.69 -13.28
N CYS A 289 -29.10 12.60 -14.60
CA CYS A 289 -28.04 13.05 -15.51
C CYS A 289 -28.37 14.44 -16.05
N VAL A 290 -27.48 15.40 -15.80
CA VAL A 290 -27.60 16.78 -16.34
C VAL A 290 -26.58 17.06 -17.44
N ASN A 291 -25.52 16.25 -17.51
CA ASN A 291 -24.55 16.34 -18.59
C ASN A 291 -25.21 15.96 -19.91
N GLN A 292 -24.90 16.73 -20.96
CA GLN A 292 -25.42 16.52 -22.30
C GLN A 292 -24.27 16.50 -23.30
N SER A 293 -24.40 15.68 -24.33
CA SER A 293 -23.46 15.64 -25.45
C SER A 293 -24.19 15.61 -26.77
N THR A 294 -23.51 16.06 -27.82
CA THR A 294 -23.96 15.81 -29.18
C THR A 294 -23.73 14.34 -29.54
N TYR A 295 -24.73 13.69 -30.14
CA TYR A 295 -24.62 12.31 -30.65
C TYR A 295 -25.39 12.16 -31.96
N THR A 296 -24.86 11.40 -32.92
CA THR A 296 -25.52 11.14 -34.21
C THR A 296 -25.92 9.68 -34.31
N TRP A 297 -27.23 9.40 -34.38
CA TRP A 297 -27.75 8.07 -34.68
C TRP A 297 -27.85 7.86 -36.20
N GLY A 298 -27.69 6.61 -36.67
CA GLY A 298 -27.96 6.26 -38.07
C GLY A 298 -26.85 6.64 -39.06
N ALA A 299 -25.62 6.86 -38.59
CA ALA A 299 -24.44 6.97 -39.46
C ALA A 299 -24.31 5.70 -40.32
N GLY A 300 -24.73 5.78 -41.60
CA GLY A 300 -24.80 4.62 -42.51
C GLY A 300 -26.15 4.39 -43.21
N GLY A 301 -27.17 5.24 -43.01
CA GLY A 301 -28.40 5.22 -43.82
C GLY A 301 -29.62 4.54 -43.18
N PHE A 302 -29.60 4.28 -41.87
CA PHE A 302 -30.75 3.76 -41.15
C PHE A 302 -31.75 4.86 -40.77
N THR A 303 -33.04 4.57 -40.87
CA THR A 303 -34.11 5.45 -40.34
C THR A 303 -34.14 5.37 -38.82
N VAL A 304 -34.04 6.51 -38.14
CA VAL A 304 -34.11 6.61 -36.68
C VAL A 304 -35.46 7.23 -36.31
N TYR A 305 -36.23 6.54 -35.47
CA TYR A 305 -37.49 7.06 -34.92
C TYR A 305 -37.20 7.95 -33.71
N ARG A 306 -37.69 9.19 -33.71
CA ARG A 306 -37.65 10.05 -32.52
C ARG A 306 -39.04 10.55 -32.14
N LEU A 307 -39.36 10.39 -30.86
CA LEU A 307 -40.43 11.13 -30.20
C LEU A 307 -39.79 12.36 -29.55
N ARG A 308 -39.84 13.52 -30.20
CA ARG A 308 -39.37 14.78 -29.60
C ARG A 308 -40.50 15.48 -28.87
N THR A 309 -40.28 15.79 -27.60
CA THR A 309 -41.24 16.54 -26.77
C THR A 309 -40.99 18.05 -26.80
N ASP A 310 -39.80 18.48 -27.24
CA ASP A 310 -39.43 19.90 -27.35
C ASP A 310 -39.97 20.56 -28.63
N SER A 311 -40.14 19.78 -29.71
CA SER A 311 -40.91 20.19 -30.90
C SER A 311 -42.32 19.60 -30.95
N GLY A 312 -42.63 18.60 -30.12
CA GLY A 312 -43.92 17.91 -30.13
C GLY A 312 -44.17 17.09 -31.40
N VAL A 313 -43.12 16.79 -32.17
CA VAL A 313 -43.21 16.08 -33.44
C VAL A 313 -42.58 14.69 -33.28
N THR A 314 -43.35 13.66 -33.63
CA THR A 314 -42.80 12.36 -34.02
C THR A 314 -42.18 12.55 -35.40
N GLU A 315 -40.86 12.55 -35.48
CA GLU A 315 -40.16 12.71 -36.74
C GLU A 315 -39.41 11.43 -37.08
N SER A 316 -39.52 11.04 -38.35
CA SER A 316 -38.75 9.98 -38.96
C SER A 316 -38.01 10.63 -40.14
N THR A 317 -36.67 10.60 -40.09
CA THR A 317 -35.82 11.15 -41.16
C THR A 317 -35.02 10.00 -41.77
N LEU A 318 -34.94 9.98 -43.10
CA LEU A 318 -33.99 9.16 -43.84
C LEU A 318 -32.58 9.74 -43.63
N GLY A 319 -31.69 8.99 -42.98
CA GLY A 319 -30.29 9.36 -42.79
C GLY A 319 -29.91 9.72 -41.34
N PRO A 320 -28.63 10.07 -41.11
CA PRO A 320 -28.09 10.26 -39.76
C PRO A 320 -28.77 11.43 -39.05
N ILE A 321 -29.28 11.20 -37.84
CA ILE A 321 -29.91 12.23 -37.00
C ILE A 321 -28.96 12.61 -35.88
N THR A 322 -28.61 13.90 -35.81
CA THR A 322 -27.79 14.47 -34.74
C THR A 322 -28.66 15.05 -33.62
N TYR A 323 -28.40 14.61 -32.39
CA TYR A 323 -29.00 15.10 -31.16
C TYR A 323 -27.98 16.02 -30.48
N SER A 324 -28.28 17.30 -30.33
CA SER A 324 -27.37 18.27 -29.72
C SER A 324 -27.28 18.15 -28.20
N ASN A 325 -28.32 17.61 -27.56
CA ASN A 325 -28.53 17.61 -26.12
C ASN A 325 -28.89 16.20 -25.59
N MET A 326 -28.06 15.20 -25.89
CA MET A 326 -28.29 13.82 -25.43
C MET A 326 -27.78 13.63 -24.00
N GLY A 327 -28.69 13.35 -23.06
CA GLY A 327 -28.34 13.09 -21.65
C GLY A 327 -27.99 11.63 -21.33
N ALA A 328 -28.54 10.67 -22.06
CA ALA A 328 -28.24 9.24 -21.87
C ALA A 328 -28.59 8.44 -23.13
N ILE A 329 -27.87 7.34 -23.36
CA ILE A 329 -28.13 6.38 -24.44
C ILE A 329 -28.33 5.00 -23.81
N PHE A 330 -29.42 4.32 -24.16
CA PHE A 330 -29.72 2.96 -23.71
C PHE A 330 -29.80 2.04 -24.93
N ALA A 331 -29.01 0.96 -24.95
CA ALA A 331 -28.93 0.03 -26.08
C ALA A 331 -30.12 -0.94 -26.17
N GLY A 332 -30.98 -0.99 -25.16
CA GLY A 332 -32.14 -1.88 -25.09
C GLY A 332 -33.42 -1.12 -24.75
N TYR A 333 -34.49 -1.87 -24.50
CA TYR A 333 -35.77 -1.28 -24.11
C TYR A 333 -35.67 -0.52 -22.79
N VAL A 334 -36.28 0.66 -22.75
CA VAL A 334 -36.51 1.40 -21.51
C VAL A 334 -37.91 1.05 -21.02
N GLY A 335 -37.98 0.23 -19.97
CA GLY A 335 -39.23 -0.04 -19.26
C GLY A 335 -39.54 1.11 -18.30
N CYS A 336 -40.70 1.75 -18.46
CA CYS A 336 -41.21 2.76 -17.55
C CYS A 336 -42.74 2.71 -17.51
N GLU A 337 -43.33 3.09 -16.38
CA GLU A 337 -44.79 3.12 -16.23
C GLU A 337 -45.41 4.30 -16.99
N ALA A 338 -44.75 5.45 -16.99
CA ALA A 338 -45.20 6.64 -17.69
C ALA A 338 -44.00 7.49 -18.15
N VAL A 339 -44.20 8.20 -19.27
CA VAL A 339 -43.28 9.22 -19.79
C VAL A 339 -44.00 10.55 -19.74
N VAL A 340 -43.38 11.56 -19.13
CA VAL A 340 -43.91 12.93 -19.11
C VAL A 340 -43.51 13.64 -20.41
N MET A 341 -44.50 14.11 -21.16
CA MET A 341 -44.32 14.83 -22.43
C MET A 341 -44.92 16.22 -22.33
N SER A 342 -44.19 17.25 -22.76
CA SER A 342 -44.68 18.63 -22.79
C SER A 342 -45.43 18.92 -24.09
N SER A 343 -46.55 19.63 -24.01
CA SER A 343 -47.42 19.96 -25.15
C SER A 343 -47.95 21.40 -25.07
N ASP A 344 -47.15 22.31 -24.50
CA ASP A 344 -47.54 23.68 -24.17
C ASP A 344 -47.90 24.50 -25.43
N ARG A 345 -49.08 25.15 -25.42
CA ARG A 345 -49.56 25.99 -26.54
C ARG A 345 -48.60 27.12 -26.86
N ARG A 346 -47.87 27.66 -25.88
CA ARG A 346 -46.96 28.81 -26.08
C ARG A 346 -45.76 28.45 -26.95
N LEU A 347 -45.47 27.15 -27.10
CA LEU A 347 -44.36 26.63 -27.90
C LEU A 347 -44.81 26.16 -29.29
N LYS A 348 -46.05 26.49 -29.69
CA LYS A 348 -46.66 26.05 -30.95
C LYS A 348 -47.34 27.24 -31.63
N GLN A 349 -47.50 27.17 -32.95
CA GLN A 349 -48.11 28.21 -33.77
C GLN A 349 -49.00 27.59 -34.86
N ASP A 350 -49.74 28.41 -35.60
CA ASP A 350 -50.53 27.99 -36.77
C ASP A 350 -51.54 26.86 -36.47
N PHE A 351 -52.30 27.02 -35.38
CA PHE A 351 -53.29 26.03 -34.96
C PHE A 351 -54.56 26.15 -35.78
N GLU A 352 -54.81 25.15 -36.60
CA GLU A 352 -56.08 24.94 -37.26
C GLU A 352 -56.65 23.56 -36.94
N ASN A 353 -57.97 23.45 -37.00
CA ASN A 353 -58.62 22.15 -36.89
C ASN A 353 -58.28 21.35 -38.15
N VAL A 354 -57.86 20.10 -37.98
CA VAL A 354 -57.66 19.20 -39.12
C VAL A 354 -58.96 19.09 -39.92
N ALA A 355 -58.85 19.31 -41.23
CA ALA A 355 -59.99 19.40 -42.14
C ALA A 355 -60.72 18.04 -42.26
N MET A 356 -62.05 18.06 -42.20
CA MET A 356 -62.87 16.84 -42.33
C MET A 356 -62.82 16.23 -43.73
N GLY A 357 -62.65 17.04 -44.77
CA GLY A 357 -62.41 16.52 -46.12
C GLY A 357 -61.13 15.68 -46.21
N TYR A 358 -60.14 16.00 -45.38
CA TYR A 358 -58.92 15.22 -45.27
C TYR A 358 -59.10 14.00 -44.37
N LEU A 359 -59.85 14.09 -43.26
CA LEU A 359 -59.97 12.98 -42.30
C LEU A 359 -61.00 11.91 -42.68
N LYS A 360 -62.17 12.29 -43.21
CA LYS A 360 -63.27 11.35 -43.50
C LYS A 360 -62.87 10.15 -44.38
N PRO A 361 -62.09 10.31 -45.48
CA PRO A 361 -61.70 9.19 -46.31
C PRO A 361 -60.95 8.07 -45.57
N LEU A 362 -60.14 8.41 -44.55
CA LEU A 362 -59.44 7.45 -43.70
C LEU A 362 -60.40 6.49 -42.99
N TYR A 363 -61.53 7.02 -42.51
CA TYR A 363 -62.50 6.24 -41.73
C TYR A 363 -63.54 5.57 -42.63
N ASP A 364 -63.92 6.21 -43.72
CA ASP A 364 -64.93 5.69 -44.64
C ASP A 364 -64.37 4.55 -45.51
N GLN A 365 -63.09 4.62 -45.88
CA GLN A 365 -62.45 3.71 -46.83
C GLN A 365 -61.34 2.86 -46.19
N GLY A 366 -60.68 3.37 -45.14
CA GLY A 366 -59.65 2.63 -44.42
C GLY A 366 -60.26 1.46 -43.65
N GLN A 367 -59.61 0.30 -43.72
CA GLN A 367 -60.09 -0.91 -43.07
C GLN A 367 -59.11 -1.41 -42.03
N VAL A 368 -59.60 -1.60 -40.80
CA VAL A 368 -58.87 -2.36 -39.77
C VAL A 368 -58.86 -3.82 -40.18
N LYS A 369 -57.67 -4.41 -40.23
CA LYS A 369 -57.45 -5.80 -40.62
C LYS A 369 -57.05 -6.63 -39.42
N SER A 370 -57.46 -7.88 -39.41
CA SER A 370 -56.83 -8.90 -38.58
C SER A 370 -55.74 -9.61 -39.39
N TYR A 371 -54.57 -9.81 -38.79
CA TYR A 371 -53.43 -10.41 -39.49
C TYR A 371 -52.53 -11.22 -38.54
N ARG A 372 -51.67 -12.07 -39.10
CA ARG A 372 -50.59 -12.74 -38.38
C ARG A 372 -49.26 -12.43 -39.04
N TRP A 373 -48.21 -12.35 -38.22
CA TRP A 373 -46.85 -12.16 -38.72
C TRP A 373 -46.38 -13.41 -39.46
N LYS A 374 -45.86 -13.27 -40.69
CA LYS A 374 -45.31 -14.39 -41.47
C LYS A 374 -44.25 -15.20 -40.71
N LYS A 375 -43.44 -14.53 -39.87
CA LYS A 375 -42.42 -15.17 -39.01
C LYS A 375 -42.99 -15.92 -37.80
N LYS A 376 -44.27 -15.74 -37.48
CA LYS A 376 -44.96 -16.36 -36.33
C LYS A 376 -46.39 -16.80 -36.74
N PRO A 377 -46.52 -17.79 -37.63
CA PRO A 377 -47.82 -18.19 -38.20
C PRO A 377 -48.80 -18.76 -37.15
N ASP A 378 -48.26 -19.33 -36.07
CA ASP A 378 -49.03 -19.96 -34.98
C ASP A 378 -49.38 -19.00 -33.84
N ALA A 379 -48.95 -17.74 -33.91
CA ALA A 379 -49.32 -16.72 -32.93
C ALA A 379 -50.79 -16.31 -33.07
N VAL A 380 -51.33 -15.70 -32.01
CA VAL A 380 -52.66 -15.08 -32.03
C VAL A 380 -52.71 -14.02 -33.12
N SER A 381 -53.87 -13.86 -33.76
CA SER A 381 -54.03 -12.82 -34.78
C SER A 381 -54.06 -11.45 -34.13
N GLU A 382 -53.23 -10.56 -34.66
CA GLU A 382 -53.17 -9.16 -34.28
C GLU A 382 -54.25 -8.37 -35.03
N VAL A 383 -54.51 -7.16 -34.55
CA VAL A 383 -55.46 -6.22 -35.17
C VAL A 383 -54.75 -4.90 -35.42
N GLY A 384 -54.87 -4.37 -36.63
CA GLY A 384 -54.23 -3.10 -36.98
C GLY A 384 -54.54 -2.65 -38.40
N LEU A 385 -53.82 -1.62 -38.84
CA LEU A 385 -53.91 -1.08 -40.20
C LEU A 385 -52.75 -1.60 -41.05
N ILE A 386 -52.98 -1.71 -42.36
CA ILE A 386 -51.94 -2.04 -43.34
C ILE A 386 -51.38 -0.73 -43.90
N ALA A 387 -50.08 -0.51 -43.73
CA ALA A 387 -49.46 0.77 -44.07
C ALA A 387 -49.60 1.14 -45.57
N GLN A 388 -49.59 0.14 -46.46
CA GLN A 388 -49.82 0.30 -47.89
C GLN A 388 -51.23 0.82 -48.19
N ASP A 389 -52.25 0.29 -47.51
CA ASP A 389 -53.64 0.74 -47.68
C ASP A 389 -53.79 2.20 -47.26
N ILE A 390 -53.14 2.59 -46.16
CA ILE A 390 -53.14 3.98 -45.68
C ILE A 390 -52.42 4.92 -46.64
N LEU A 391 -51.32 4.48 -47.24
CA LEU A 391 -50.59 5.25 -48.24
C LEU A 391 -51.40 5.44 -49.53
N ASN A 392 -52.12 4.41 -49.97
CA ASN A 392 -53.00 4.46 -51.15
C ASN A 392 -54.16 5.46 -50.97
N LEU A 393 -54.59 5.69 -49.73
CA LEU A 393 -55.58 6.71 -49.39
C LEU A 393 -55.00 8.13 -49.34
N GLY A 394 -53.70 8.30 -49.57
CA GLY A 394 -53.00 9.60 -49.63
C GLY A 394 -52.43 10.09 -48.30
N TYR A 395 -52.44 9.29 -47.23
CA TYR A 395 -51.94 9.69 -45.91
C TYR A 395 -50.45 9.39 -45.75
N VAL A 396 -49.64 10.11 -46.51
CA VAL A 396 -48.17 10.01 -46.44
C VAL A 396 -47.64 10.38 -45.05
N ASP A 397 -48.35 11.26 -44.34
CA ASP A 397 -48.04 11.72 -42.99
C ASP A 397 -48.34 10.69 -41.88
N LEU A 398 -49.12 9.64 -42.17
CA LEU A 398 -49.44 8.55 -41.24
C LEU A 398 -48.59 7.30 -41.47
N VAL A 399 -47.79 7.27 -42.53
CA VAL A 399 -46.98 6.11 -42.91
C VAL A 399 -45.50 6.48 -42.83
N GLU A 400 -44.76 5.67 -42.09
CA GLU A 400 -43.33 5.83 -41.85
C GLU A 400 -42.55 4.73 -42.57
N MET A 401 -41.36 5.08 -43.07
CA MET A 401 -40.51 4.20 -43.88
C MET A 401 -39.21 3.87 -43.13
N HIS A 402 -38.96 2.58 -42.88
CA HIS A 402 -37.75 2.09 -42.22
C HIS A 402 -36.97 1.17 -43.15
N HIS A 403 -35.68 1.38 -43.33
CA HIS A 403 -34.84 0.36 -43.96
C HIS A 403 -34.87 -0.93 -43.12
N ASP A 404 -35.14 -2.07 -43.75
CA ASP A 404 -35.22 -3.37 -43.10
C ASP A 404 -34.62 -4.43 -44.03
N ASP A 405 -33.67 -5.18 -43.49
CA ASP A 405 -32.91 -6.19 -44.23
C ASP A 405 -33.66 -7.51 -44.42
N ASP A 406 -34.93 -7.59 -44.03
CA ASP A 406 -35.75 -8.78 -44.18
C ASP A 406 -35.76 -9.30 -45.63
N PRO A 407 -35.45 -10.60 -45.85
CA PRO A 407 -35.47 -11.20 -47.18
C PRO A 407 -36.80 -10.99 -47.92
N ASN A 408 -37.93 -11.00 -47.20
CA ASN A 408 -39.26 -10.81 -47.80
C ASN A 408 -39.50 -9.39 -48.31
N LEU A 409 -38.77 -8.40 -47.79
CA LEU A 409 -38.84 -7.00 -48.24
C LEU A 409 -37.86 -6.73 -49.39
N LYS A 410 -36.81 -7.56 -49.54
CA LYS A 410 -35.80 -7.44 -50.60
C LYS A 410 -36.15 -8.16 -51.90
N THR A 411 -37.01 -9.17 -51.86
CA THR A 411 -37.35 -10.02 -53.02
C THR A 411 -38.80 -9.92 -53.48
N SER A 412 -39.57 -8.97 -52.92
CA SER A 412 -40.97 -8.77 -53.28
C SER A 412 -41.11 -8.31 -54.74
N SER A 413 -42.02 -8.95 -55.48
CA SER A 413 -42.41 -8.58 -56.86
C SER A 413 -43.74 -7.83 -56.94
N ASP A 414 -44.33 -7.47 -55.79
CA ASP A 414 -45.60 -6.76 -55.70
C ASP A 414 -45.36 -5.24 -55.74
N PRO A 415 -45.85 -4.51 -56.77
CA PRO A 415 -45.71 -3.06 -56.86
C PRO A 415 -46.35 -2.30 -55.68
N ALA A 416 -47.34 -2.91 -55.01
CA ALA A 416 -47.94 -2.33 -53.81
C ALA A 416 -47.04 -2.46 -52.56
N LEU A 417 -45.97 -3.26 -52.62
CA LEU A 417 -45.01 -3.48 -51.54
C LEU A 417 -43.70 -2.68 -51.73
N GLU A 418 -43.64 -1.74 -52.68
CA GLU A 418 -42.51 -0.82 -52.85
C GLU A 418 -42.50 0.29 -51.78
N PRO A 419 -41.32 0.78 -51.32
CA PRO A 419 -39.97 0.52 -51.85
C PRO A 419 -39.31 -0.77 -51.35
N ILE A 420 -38.51 -1.42 -52.22
CA ILE A 420 -37.73 -2.64 -51.91
C ILE A 420 -36.75 -2.37 -50.76
N GLY A 421 -36.68 -3.29 -49.79
CA GLY A 421 -35.80 -3.18 -48.62
C GLY A 421 -36.27 -2.14 -47.59
N VAL A 422 -37.50 -1.64 -47.73
CA VAL A 422 -38.12 -0.70 -46.80
C VAL A 422 -39.36 -1.33 -46.19
N LYS A 423 -39.45 -1.27 -44.86
CA LYS A 423 -40.63 -1.62 -44.08
C LYS A 423 -41.46 -0.37 -43.83
N LEU A 424 -42.74 -0.42 -44.21
CA LEU A 424 -43.72 0.61 -43.90
C LEU A 424 -44.35 0.38 -42.51
N THR A 425 -44.51 1.43 -41.72
CA THR A 425 -45.10 1.39 -40.37
C THR A 425 -46.13 2.50 -40.21
N VAL A 426 -47.25 2.22 -39.57
CA VAL A 426 -48.29 3.24 -39.30
C VAL A 426 -47.96 4.02 -38.01
N ASN A 427 -48.07 5.35 -38.05
CA ASN A 427 -47.93 6.20 -36.88
C ASN A 427 -49.21 6.19 -36.02
N TYR A 428 -49.30 5.22 -35.13
CA TYR A 428 -50.44 5.06 -34.21
C TYR A 428 -50.67 6.23 -33.24
N PRO A 429 -49.63 6.93 -32.71
CA PRO A 429 -49.85 8.12 -31.89
C PRO A 429 -50.58 9.26 -32.64
N ARG A 430 -50.22 9.52 -33.91
CA ARG A 430 -50.91 10.51 -34.74
C ARG A 430 -52.32 10.06 -35.10
N LEU A 431 -52.51 8.76 -35.39
CA LEU A 431 -53.83 8.17 -35.59
C LEU A 431 -54.73 8.36 -34.36
N ALA A 432 -54.20 8.26 -33.15
CA ALA A 432 -54.98 8.50 -31.93
C ALA A 432 -55.51 9.94 -31.86
N ALA A 433 -54.72 10.94 -32.28
CA ALA A 433 -55.18 12.32 -32.37
C ALA A 433 -56.23 12.52 -33.48
N TYR A 434 -56.09 11.83 -34.60
CA TYR A 434 -57.09 11.81 -35.67
C TYR A 434 -58.41 11.16 -35.23
N ASN A 435 -58.34 10.07 -34.47
CA ASN A 435 -59.50 9.40 -33.88
C ASN A 435 -60.28 10.37 -33.00
N MET A 436 -59.59 11.17 -32.17
CA MET A 436 -60.24 12.19 -31.36
C MET A 436 -61.02 13.20 -32.21
N ARG A 437 -60.45 13.71 -33.31
CA ARG A 437 -61.11 14.68 -34.18
C ARG A 437 -62.32 14.07 -34.91
N MET A 438 -62.22 12.82 -35.38
CA MET A 438 -63.34 12.14 -36.04
C MET A 438 -64.47 11.83 -35.06
N ILE A 439 -64.15 11.43 -33.83
CA ILE A 439 -65.15 11.23 -32.77
C ILE A 439 -65.89 12.54 -32.48
N GLN A 440 -65.17 13.67 -32.37
CA GLN A 440 -65.81 14.99 -32.20
C GLN A 440 -66.77 15.34 -33.34
N HIS A 441 -66.38 15.01 -34.58
CA HIS A 441 -67.22 15.20 -35.76
C HIS A 441 -68.49 14.34 -35.72
N LEU A 442 -68.36 13.05 -35.41
CA LEU A 442 -69.50 12.14 -35.27
C LEU A 442 -70.46 12.56 -34.15
N MET A 443 -69.92 13.02 -33.02
CA MET A 443 -70.74 13.55 -31.92
C MET A 443 -71.57 14.77 -32.37
N ALA A 444 -70.99 15.66 -33.18
CA ALA A 444 -71.70 16.81 -33.71
C ALA A 444 -72.79 16.42 -34.71
N GLU A 445 -72.52 15.46 -35.61
CA GLU A 445 -73.53 14.92 -36.54
C GLU A 445 -74.69 14.24 -35.80
N ILE A 446 -74.39 13.47 -34.74
CA ILE A 446 -75.43 12.82 -33.91
C ILE A 446 -76.33 13.86 -33.23
N GLU A 447 -75.79 14.95 -32.69
CA GLU A 447 -76.60 15.98 -32.05
C GLU A 447 -77.48 16.71 -33.07
N ALA A 448 -76.94 17.04 -34.24
CA ALA A 448 -77.72 17.63 -35.33
C ALA A 448 -78.88 16.70 -35.76
N LEU A 449 -78.63 15.39 -35.86
CA LEU A 449 -79.69 14.41 -36.16
C LEU A 449 -80.75 14.34 -35.05
N ARG A 450 -80.37 14.45 -33.78
CA ARG A 450 -81.31 14.48 -32.65
C ARG A 450 -82.20 15.71 -32.68
N ASP A 451 -81.66 16.86 -33.06
CA ASP A 451 -82.44 18.08 -33.17
C ASP A 451 -83.45 18.01 -34.31
N VAL A 452 -83.05 17.47 -35.48
CA VAL A 452 -83.98 17.18 -36.58
C VAL A 452 -85.09 16.22 -36.13
N ILE A 453 -84.74 15.18 -35.39
CA ILE A 453 -85.72 14.23 -34.84
C ILE A 453 -86.67 14.94 -33.86
N ARG A 454 -86.17 15.80 -32.97
CA ARG A 454 -87.01 16.56 -32.02
C ARG A 454 -87.99 17.49 -32.75
N GLU A 455 -87.56 18.15 -33.82
CA GLU A 455 -88.44 18.99 -34.65
C GLU A 455 -89.54 18.17 -35.32
N ILE A 456 -89.22 16.95 -35.77
CA ILE A 456 -90.20 16.03 -36.38
C ILE A 456 -91.23 15.54 -35.34
N TYR A 457 -90.86 15.37 -34.07
CA TYR A 457 -91.76 14.90 -33.00
C TYR A 457 -92.51 16.02 -32.26
N LEU A 458 -92.20 17.29 -32.53
CA LEU A 458 -92.89 18.47 -31.97
C LEU A 458 -93.91 19.10 -32.94
N GLN A 459 -94.02 18.58 -34.17
CA GLN A 459 -95.16 18.77 -35.08
C GLN A 459 -96.11 17.57 -34.98
#